data_AF-A0A1F4EWS3-F1
#
_entry.id   AF-A0A1F4EWS3-F1
#
_cell.length_a   1.000
_cell.length_b   1.000
_cell.length_c   1.000
_cell.angle_alpha   90.00
_cell.angle_beta   90.00
_cell.angle_gamma   90.00
#
_symmetry.space_group_name_H-M   'P 1'
#
loop_
_entity.id
_entity.type
_entity.pdbx_description
1 polymer ?
#
loop_
_entity_poly.entity_id
_entity_poly.type
_entity_poly.pdbx_seq_one_letter_code
_entity_poly.pdbx_strand_id
1 'polypeptide(L)'
;MTDEKIKIRVTETGQTVDVVVLSKRAEWIEVVIGEGVHNVKCQLTPTRNGLAYVGNIMGREIVYERSKAQVQADIDRLNPTLKKSR
;
A
#
# COMPACT_ATOMS: atom_id res chain seq x y z
N MET A 1 -3.21 13.86 12.99
CA MET A 1 -2.65 12.64 12.37
C MET A 1 -3.79 12.03 11.59
N THR A 2 -3.72 12.04 10.27
CA THR A 2 -4.77 11.47 9.42
C THR A 2 -4.19 10.20 8.86
N ASP A 3 -4.66 9.05 9.33
CA ASP A 3 -4.23 7.75 8.83
C ASP A 3 -4.65 7.63 7.36
N GLU A 4 -3.67 7.52 6.46
CA GLU A 4 -3.94 7.31 5.04
C GLU A 4 -4.54 5.92 4.86
N LYS A 5 -5.73 5.82 4.24
CA LYS A 5 -6.38 4.55 3.92
C LYS A 5 -6.37 4.31 2.42
N ILE A 6 -6.04 3.08 2.02
CA ILE A 6 -6.11 2.64 0.63
C ILE A 6 -7.02 1.42 0.50
N LYS A 7 -7.64 1.25 -0.66
CA LYS A 7 -8.46 0.09 -0.98
C LYS A 7 -7.64 -0.96 -1.70
N ILE A 8 -7.54 -2.14 -1.10
CA ILE A 8 -6.94 -3.32 -1.72
C ILE A 8 -8.05 -4.28 -2.15
N ARG A 9 -7.81 -5.09 -3.18
CA ARG A 9 -8.66 -6.20 -3.60
C ARG A 9 -8.01 -7.52 -3.22
N VAL A 10 -8.74 -8.38 -2.52
CA VAL A 10 -8.34 -9.78 -2.30
C VAL A 10 -8.61 -10.54 -3.59
N THR A 11 -7.59 -11.16 -4.20
CA THR A 11 -7.76 -11.81 -5.50
C THR A 11 -8.58 -13.09 -5.43
N GLU A 12 -8.46 -13.82 -4.32
CA GLU A 12 -9.20 -15.06 -4.07
C GLU A 12 -10.72 -14.85 -4.00
N THR A 13 -11.18 -13.81 -3.30
CA THR A 13 -12.61 -13.57 -3.05
C THR A 13 -13.18 -12.43 -3.88
N GLY A 14 -12.33 -11.63 -4.52
CA GLY A 14 -12.72 -10.39 -5.18
C GLY A 14 -13.12 -9.26 -4.23
N GLN A 15 -13.11 -9.49 -2.92
CA GLN A 15 -13.53 -8.51 -1.92
C GLN A 15 -12.54 -7.35 -1.84
N THR A 16 -13.05 -6.13 -1.79
CA THR A 16 -12.24 -4.94 -1.51
C THR A 16 -12.22 -4.63 -0.02
N VAL A 17 -11.04 -4.32 0.52
CA VAL A 17 -10.83 -3.99 1.93
C VAL A 17 -10.08 -2.67 2.03
N ASP A 18 -10.53 -1.79 2.93
CA ASP A 18 -9.81 -0.57 3.29
C ASP A 18 -8.75 -0.87 4.33
N VAL A 19 -7.51 -0.45 4.08
CA VAL A 19 -6.34 -0.72 4.92
C VAL A 19 -5.58 0.55 5.20
N VAL A 20 -4.94 0.63 6.36
CA VAL A 20 -4.18 1.81 6.77
C VAL A 20 -2.75 1.69 6.24
N VAL A 21 -2.23 2.75 5.64
CA VAL A 21 -0.86 2.84 5.14
C VAL A 21 0.06 3.27 6.28
N LEU A 22 1.05 2.43 6.59
CA LEU A 22 2.10 2.74 7.56
C LEU A 22 3.29 3.44 6.92
N SER A 23 3.67 3.02 5.71
CA SER A 23 4.78 3.59 4.95
C SER A 23 4.54 3.44 3.46
N LYS A 24 4.78 4.51 2.71
CA LYS A 24 4.50 4.57 1.27
C LYS A 24 5.77 4.90 0.51
N ARG A 25 6.23 3.98 -0.34
CA ARG A 25 7.35 4.18 -1.26
C ARG A 25 6.99 3.61 -2.63
N ALA A 26 7.66 4.08 -3.67
CA ALA A 26 7.45 3.55 -5.01
C ALA A 26 7.91 2.09 -5.15
N GLU A 27 8.86 1.65 -4.32
CA GLU A 27 9.37 0.28 -4.32
C GLU A 27 8.57 -0.68 -3.45
N TRP A 28 7.90 -0.18 -2.41
CA TRP A 28 7.05 -0.96 -1.53
C TRP A 28 6.11 -0.07 -0.73
N ILE A 29 4.95 -0.61 -0.37
CA ILE A 29 3.99 0.06 0.50
C ILE A 29 3.71 -0.88 1.67
N GLU A 30 3.91 -0.42 2.90
CA GLU A 30 3.54 -1.17 4.09
C GLU A 30 2.19 -0.71 4.57
N VAL A 31 1.29 -1.68 4.72
CA VAL A 31 -0.08 -1.49 5.16
C VAL A 31 -0.36 -2.32 6.39
N VAL A 32 -1.36 -1.91 7.15
CA VAL A 32 -1.86 -2.66 8.29
C VAL A 32 -3.37 -2.90 8.16
N ILE A 33 -3.76 -4.13 8.45
CA ILE A 33 -5.16 -4.58 8.50
C ILE A 33 -5.52 -5.00 9.91
N GLY A 34 -6.71 -4.59 10.33
CA GLY A 34 -7.22 -4.83 11.68
C GLY A 34 -7.04 -3.62 12.58
N GLU A 35 -7.83 -3.59 13.65
CA GLU A 35 -7.84 -2.54 14.66
C GLU A 35 -7.33 -3.12 15.99
N GLY A 36 -6.47 -2.38 16.70
CA GLY A 36 -5.95 -2.77 18.01
C GLY A 36 -4.80 -3.80 17.99
N VAL A 37 -4.82 -4.76 18.92
CA VAL A 37 -3.74 -5.74 19.14
C VAL A 37 -3.67 -6.81 18.04
N HIS A 38 -4.78 -7.08 17.36
CA HIS A 38 -4.85 -8.01 16.23
C HIS A 38 -4.68 -7.27 14.92
N ASN A 39 -3.53 -6.61 14.77
CA ASN A 39 -3.16 -5.96 13.52
C ASN A 39 -2.14 -6.82 12.77
N VAL A 40 -2.28 -6.89 11.45
CA VAL A 40 -1.37 -7.60 10.57
C VAL A 40 -0.74 -6.60 9.63
N LYS A 41 0.59 -6.50 9.68
CA LYS A 41 1.35 -5.72 8.71
C LYS A 41 1.58 -6.54 7.45
N CYS A 42 1.46 -5.90 6.31
CA CYS A 42 1.76 -6.49 5.02
C CYS A 42 2.56 -5.51 4.18
N GLN A 43 3.55 -6.04 3.49
CA GLN A 43 4.29 -5.31 2.49
C GLN A 43 3.73 -5.62 1.09
N LEU A 44 3.31 -4.56 0.40
CA LEU A 44 2.91 -4.59 -0.99
C LEU A 44 4.11 -4.22 -1.86
N THR A 45 4.45 -5.07 -2.83
CA THR A 45 5.54 -4.81 -3.79
C THR A 45 4.96 -4.58 -5.19
N PRO A 46 5.53 -3.68 -6.00
CA PRO A 46 5.03 -3.43 -7.34
C PRO A 46 5.21 -4.68 -8.19
N THR A 47 4.17 -5.00 -8.96
CA THR A 47 4.22 -6.02 -10.00
C THR A 47 5.32 -5.70 -11.01
N ARG A 48 5.78 -6.71 -11.77
CA ARG A 48 6.85 -6.54 -12.78
C ARG A 48 6.54 -5.47 -13.83
N ASN A 49 5.26 -5.27 -14.16
CA ASN A 49 4.81 -4.22 -15.09
C ASN A 49 4.57 -2.86 -14.41
N GLY A 50 4.67 -2.78 -13.08
CA GLY A 50 4.52 -1.54 -12.32
C GLY A 50 3.11 -0.94 -12.34
N LEU A 51 2.08 -1.72 -12.72
CA LEU A 51 0.69 -1.25 -12.84
C LEU A 51 -0.14 -1.46 -11.57
N ALA A 52 0.31 -2.33 -10.68
CA ALA A 52 -0.32 -2.65 -9.42
C ALA A 52 0.73 -3.06 -8.40
N TYR A 53 0.36 -3.05 -7.11
CA TYR A 53 1.15 -3.64 -6.03
C TYR A 53 0.48 -4.90 -5.51
N VAL A 54 1.28 -5.92 -5.22
CA VAL A 54 0.84 -7.23 -4.73
C VAL A 54 1.45 -7.50 -3.37
N GLY A 55 0.67 -8.13 -2.48
CA GLY A 55 1.16 -8.63 -1.20
C GLY A 55 0.40 -9.87 -0.79
N ASN A 56 0.89 -10.51 0.27
CA ASN A 56 0.23 -11.68 0.86
C ASN A 56 -0.11 -11.39 2.31
N ILE A 57 -1.32 -11.77 2.71
CA ILE A 57 -1.84 -11.60 4.07
C ILE A 57 -2.53 -12.86 4.49
N MET A 58 -2.00 -13.51 5.53
CA MET A 58 -2.58 -14.74 6.07
C MET A 58 -2.82 -15.79 4.96
N GLY A 59 -1.93 -15.89 3.98
CA GLY A 59 -2.05 -16.82 2.85
C GLY A 59 -2.87 -16.31 1.67
N ARG A 60 -3.53 -15.14 1.79
CA ARG A 60 -4.34 -14.54 0.72
C ARG A 60 -3.56 -13.49 -0.05
N GLU A 61 -3.56 -13.59 -1.36
CA GLU A 61 -3.01 -12.55 -2.22
C GLU A 61 -3.96 -11.34 -2.26
N ILE A 62 -3.36 -10.16 -2.14
CA ILE A 62 -4.04 -8.88 -2.21
C ILE A 62 -3.36 -7.99 -3.24
N VAL A 63 -4.17 -7.20 -3.94
CA VAL A 63 -3.74 -6.31 -5.01
C VAL A 63 -4.21 -4.90 -4.72
N TYR A 64 -3.28 -3.97 -4.75
CA TYR A 64 -3.57 -2.55 -4.84
C TYR A 64 -3.45 -2.10 -6.29
N GLU A 65 -4.58 -1.74 -6.91
CA GLU A 65 -4.68 -1.36 -8.31
C GLU A 65 -4.23 0.10 -8.54
N ARG A 66 -2.99 0.39 -8.18
CA ARG A 66 -2.29 1.64 -8.52
C ARG A 66 -0.95 1.37 -9.15
N SER A 67 -0.67 2.15 -10.19
CA SER A 67 0.63 2.12 -10.84
C SER A 67 1.71 2.79 -9.97
N LYS A 68 2.95 2.32 -10.12
CA LYS A 68 4.14 2.89 -9.48
C LYS A 68 4.27 4.39 -9.76
N ALA A 69 3.96 4.82 -10.98
CA ALA A 69 3.98 6.22 -11.37
C ALA A 69 2.94 7.06 -10.61
N GLN A 70 1.72 6.55 -10.44
CA GLN A 70 0.69 7.23 -9.65
C GLN A 70 1.05 7.31 -8.17
N VAL A 71 1.58 6.22 -7.60
CA VAL A 71 2.05 6.21 -6.21
C VAL A 71 3.21 7.19 -6.02
N GLN A 72 4.16 7.24 -6.95
CA GLN A 72 5.26 8.19 -6.89
C GLN A 72 4.80 9.65 -7.02
N ALA A 73 3.83 9.93 -7.89
CA ALA A 73 3.25 11.26 -8.03
C ALA A 73 2.46 11.68 -6.77
N ASP A 74 1.78 10.73 -6.14
CA ASP A 74 1.07 10.96 -4.88
C ASP A 74 2.05 11.26 -3.73
N ILE A 75 3.14 10.49 -3.64
CA ILE A 75 4.25 10.77 -2.71
C ILE A 75 4.83 12.16 -2.96
N ASP A 76 5.09 12.54 -4.22
CA ASP A 76 5.65 13.85 -4.59
C ASP A 76 4.71 15.01 -4.21
N ARG A 77 3.40 14.81 -4.37
CA ARG A 77 2.36 15.77 -3.95
C ARG A 77 2.25 15.91 -2.44
N LEU A 78 2.29 14.79 -1.70
CA LEU A 78 2.17 14.76 -0.24
C LEU A 78 3.47 15.17 0.46
N ASN A 79 4.62 14.99 -0.19
CA ASN A 79 5.94 15.32 0.32
C ASN A 79 6.78 16.13 -0.69
N PRO A 80 6.52 17.44 -0.86
CA PRO A 80 7.50 18.32 -1.49
C PRO A 80 8.80 18.48 -0.67
N THR A 81 8.82 18.05 0.60
CA THR A 81 9.92 18.26 1.57
C THR A 81 10.85 17.05 1.77
N LEU A 82 10.57 15.86 1.21
CA LEU A 82 11.51 14.72 1.27
C LEU A 82 12.74 14.86 0.35
N LYS A 83 12.87 15.98 -0.38
CA LYS A 83 14.13 16.35 -1.07
C LYS A 83 15.29 16.70 -0.11
N LYS A 84 15.07 16.74 1.20
CA LYS A 84 16.14 16.87 2.20
C LYS A 84 15.90 15.91 3.35
N SER A 85 16.47 14.72 3.28
CA SER A 85 17.19 14.21 4.44
C SER A 85 18.53 13.69 3.94
N ARG A 86 19.53 14.51 4.26
CA ARG A 86 20.96 14.31 4.01
C ARG A 86 21.47 13.10 4.80
#